data_AF-A0A8R1W4H4-F1
#
_entry.id   AF-A0A8R1W4H4-F1
#
_cell.length_a   1.000
_cell.length_b   1.000
_cell.length_c   1.000
_cell.angle_alpha   90.00
_cell.angle_beta   90.00
_cell.angle_gamma   90.00
#
_symmetry.space_group_name_H-M   'P 1'
#
loop_
_entity.id
_entity.type
_entity.pdbx_description
1 polymer ?
#
loop_
_entity_poly.entity_id
_entity_poly.type
_entity_poly.pdbx_seq_one_letter_code
_entity_poly.pdbx_strand_id
1 'polypeptide(L)'
;MKCLGINEELTPLGRILAKLPVEPQIGRMMVLGNILMLGDAFAIIAAICSNMTDIFVFDHRMTPAQRAFSGNRCSDHLALLNAFQQWQSLDYCNINPTEYCERKMLSEPSLTTTADAMEQLKDLFIKIGFPEICFEKQRFDFGVEMHDEPLLDVVSAILTMGFYPNVCYHRVKRKVYTTEEKFALIHKTSVNCNNTMDDSFQSPFFVFAEKVRTTAVSCKQMTMVTPIHLLLFGARKIEYTKELVQLDNWINLKMDVTAASAIVALRPAIESLIVHASEEPESIAMLSETDIKLINVLKELCNFNCGRYNLSPITFVQGDRPNYRRQFNQTFNESGDASDDKVQHINHSHPSYNSFQRGGRGRYNEGIGYRGNSSSLCDEYNQRSYHDGGRSVREQGFTGYRGENGFKRCF
;
A
#
# COMPACT_ATOMS: atom_id res chain seq x y z
N MET A 1 -14.99 15.82 -8.29
CA MET A 1 -15.75 14.72 -8.91
C MET A 1 -17.10 15.29 -9.31
N LYS A 2 -17.48 15.22 -10.59
CA LYS A 2 -18.74 15.79 -11.10
C LYS A 2 -19.94 14.90 -10.76
N CYS A 3 -20.18 14.68 -9.46
CA CYS A 3 -21.25 13.80 -8.97
C CYS A 3 -22.61 14.50 -8.91
N LEU A 4 -22.62 15.82 -8.91
CA LEU A 4 -23.81 16.67 -8.91
C LEU A 4 -23.79 17.55 -10.16
N GLY A 5 -24.97 17.71 -10.77
CA GLY A 5 -25.23 18.60 -11.89
C GLY A 5 -25.28 20.06 -11.45
N ILE A 6 -25.58 20.94 -12.40
CA ILE A 6 -25.63 22.39 -12.16
C ILE A 6 -26.78 22.75 -11.21
N ASN A 7 -27.86 21.96 -11.18
CA ASN A 7 -29.01 22.17 -10.29
C ASN A 7 -28.96 21.25 -9.05
N GLU A 8 -27.78 20.78 -8.66
CA GLU A 8 -27.55 19.84 -7.54
C GLU A 8 -28.23 18.47 -7.69
N GLU A 9 -28.65 18.11 -8.90
CA GLU A 9 -29.16 16.78 -9.22
C GLU A 9 -28.04 15.74 -9.34
N LEU A 10 -28.31 14.49 -8.93
CA LEU A 10 -27.33 13.41 -9.11
C LEU A 10 -27.07 13.16 -10.60
N THR A 11 -25.80 13.30 -11.00
CA THR A 11 -25.33 12.87 -12.32
C THR A 11 -25.44 11.35 -12.45
N PRO A 12 -25.41 10.79 -13.67
CA PRO A 12 -25.38 9.34 -13.88
C PRO A 12 -24.28 8.66 -13.07
N LEU A 13 -23.06 9.22 -13.11
CA LEU A 13 -21.96 8.80 -12.25
C LEU A 13 -22.33 8.90 -10.76
N GLY A 14 -22.88 10.03 -10.31
CA GLY A 14 -23.33 10.21 -8.93
C GLY A 14 -24.33 9.15 -8.46
N ARG A 15 -25.25 8.71 -9.33
CA ARG A 15 -26.22 7.64 -9.04
C ARG A 15 -25.56 6.28 -8.87
N ILE A 16 -24.53 5.99 -9.66
CA ILE A 16 -23.72 4.77 -9.52
C ILE A 16 -22.99 4.82 -8.18
N LEU A 17 -22.23 5.89 -7.93
CA LEU A 17 -21.40 6.02 -6.72
C LEU A 17 -22.23 5.97 -5.44
N ALA A 18 -23.45 6.51 -5.44
CA ALA A 18 -24.37 6.45 -4.31
C ALA A 18 -24.85 5.03 -3.96
N LYS A 19 -24.74 4.07 -4.89
CA LYS A 19 -25.14 2.67 -4.66
C LYS A 19 -23.98 1.79 -4.17
N LEU A 20 -22.74 2.24 -4.31
CA LEU A 20 -21.56 1.42 -4.00
C LEU A 20 -21.15 1.58 -2.52
N PRO A 21 -20.79 0.50 -1.81
CA PRO A 21 -20.32 0.53 -0.42
C PRO A 21 -18.82 0.89 -0.32
N VAL A 22 -18.38 1.90 -1.07
CA VAL A 22 -17.00 2.40 -1.11
C VAL A 22 -16.99 3.92 -1.12
N GLU A 23 -15.83 4.54 -0.83
CA GLU A 23 -15.70 5.98 -1.02
C GLU A 23 -15.94 6.38 -2.49
N PRO A 24 -16.57 7.54 -2.78
CA PRO A 24 -16.85 7.96 -4.15
C PRO A 24 -15.63 8.03 -5.08
N GLN A 25 -14.43 8.31 -4.55
CA GLN A 25 -13.19 8.30 -5.33
C GLN A 25 -12.81 6.89 -5.80
N ILE A 26 -12.94 5.91 -4.91
CA ILE A 26 -12.71 4.48 -5.20
C ILE A 26 -13.76 3.97 -6.19
N GLY A 27 -15.04 4.33 -6.01
CA GLY A 27 -16.07 3.98 -6.98
C GLY A 27 -15.81 4.58 -8.37
N ARG A 28 -15.35 5.84 -8.46
CA ARG A 28 -15.00 6.47 -9.75
C ARG A 28 -13.79 5.81 -10.39
N MET A 29 -12.80 5.42 -9.59
CA MET A 29 -11.65 4.63 -10.03
C MET A 29 -12.11 3.28 -10.61
N MET A 30 -13.07 2.61 -9.97
CA MET A 30 -13.63 1.35 -10.47
C MET A 30 -14.38 1.52 -11.80
N VAL A 31 -15.15 2.60 -11.99
CA VAL A 31 -15.82 2.88 -13.28
C VAL A 31 -14.78 2.95 -14.40
N LEU A 32 -13.70 3.72 -14.21
CA LEU A 32 -12.62 3.77 -15.20
C LEU A 32 -11.88 2.43 -15.34
N GLY A 33 -11.73 1.68 -14.25
CA GLY A 33 -11.19 0.32 -14.26
C GLY A 33 -11.98 -0.62 -15.17
N ASN A 34 -13.31 -0.54 -15.15
CA ASN A 34 -14.18 -1.33 -16.03
C ASN A 34 -14.02 -0.94 -17.51
N ILE A 35 -13.98 0.37 -17.82
CA ILE A 35 -13.72 0.86 -19.19
C ILE A 35 -12.39 0.30 -19.75
N LEU A 36 -11.39 0.13 -18.88
CA LEU A 36 -10.07 -0.38 -19.24
C LEU A 36 -9.95 -1.91 -19.20
N MET A 37 -11.05 -2.63 -18.97
CA MET A 37 -11.09 -4.10 -18.80
C MET A 37 -10.19 -4.60 -17.65
N LEU A 38 -10.22 -3.87 -16.53
CA LEU A 38 -9.49 -4.15 -15.28
C LEU A 38 -10.45 -4.22 -14.08
N GLY A 39 -11.73 -4.50 -14.31
CA GLY A 39 -12.78 -4.46 -13.29
C GLY A 39 -12.53 -5.42 -12.14
N ASP A 40 -12.04 -6.64 -12.40
CA ASP A 40 -11.70 -7.64 -11.37
C ASP A 40 -10.59 -7.13 -10.43
N ALA A 41 -9.47 -6.67 -11.00
CA ALA A 41 -8.35 -6.11 -10.23
C ALA A 41 -8.78 -4.92 -9.36
N PHE A 42 -9.62 -4.01 -9.90
CA PHE A 42 -10.11 -2.88 -9.13
C PHE A 42 -11.19 -3.24 -8.11
N ALA A 43 -11.99 -4.28 -8.34
CA ALA A 43 -12.91 -4.81 -7.33
C ALA A 43 -12.14 -5.40 -6.14
N ILE A 44 -11.05 -6.13 -6.40
CA ILE A 44 -10.14 -6.64 -5.36
C ILE A 44 -9.54 -5.46 -4.57
N ILE A 45 -8.95 -4.48 -5.26
CA ILE A 45 -8.33 -3.33 -4.60
C ILE A 45 -9.38 -2.53 -3.80
N ALA A 46 -10.57 -2.30 -4.35
CA ALA A 46 -11.63 -1.58 -3.65
C ALA A 46 -12.11 -2.33 -2.41
N ALA A 47 -12.30 -3.65 -2.49
CA ALA A 47 -12.65 -4.48 -1.33
C ALA A 47 -11.57 -4.41 -0.24
N ILE A 48 -10.29 -4.47 -0.61
CA ILE A 48 -9.15 -4.32 0.32
C ILE A 48 -9.18 -2.95 1.00
N CYS A 49 -9.51 -1.88 0.27
CA CYS A 49 -9.54 -0.52 0.80
C CYS A 49 -10.74 -0.27 1.72
N SER A 50 -11.87 -0.93 1.46
CA SER A 50 -13.06 -0.83 2.32
C SER A 50 -12.97 -1.70 3.58
N ASN A 51 -12.11 -2.72 3.57
CA ASN A 51 -11.97 -3.63 4.69
C ASN A 51 -11.12 -3.04 5.82
N MET A 52 -11.63 -3.15 7.06
CA MET A 52 -10.93 -2.64 8.24
C MET A 52 -9.81 -3.56 8.75
N THR A 53 -9.67 -4.77 8.22
CA THR A 53 -8.65 -5.74 8.63
C THR A 53 -7.55 -5.90 7.58
N ASP A 54 -6.30 -5.91 8.01
CA ASP A 54 -5.16 -6.13 7.14
C ASP A 54 -5.06 -7.60 6.68
N ILE A 55 -4.85 -7.83 5.38
CA ILE A 55 -4.58 -9.17 4.82
C ILE A 55 -3.24 -9.73 5.31
N PHE A 56 -2.23 -8.88 5.44
CA PHE A 56 -0.94 -9.28 5.97
C PHE A 56 -0.98 -9.31 7.49
N VAL A 57 -0.58 -10.44 8.08
CA VAL A 57 -0.40 -10.55 9.53
C VAL A 57 0.95 -9.94 9.88
N PHE A 58 0.93 -8.86 10.64
CA PHE A 58 2.14 -8.16 11.08
C PHE A 58 2.44 -8.46 12.54
N ASP A 59 3.69 -8.80 12.82
CA ASP A 59 4.19 -8.76 14.19
C ASP A 59 4.55 -7.30 14.56
N HIS A 60 5.57 -6.74 13.90
CA HIS A 60 6.02 -5.35 14.15
C HIS A 60 6.25 -4.53 12.86
N ARG A 61 6.47 -5.20 11.73
CA ARG A 61 6.78 -4.61 10.42
C ARG A 61 6.54 -5.63 9.30
N MET A 62 6.48 -5.14 8.07
CA MET A 62 6.43 -6.00 6.88
C MET A 62 7.66 -6.90 6.82
N THR A 63 7.46 -8.21 6.68
CA THR A 63 8.54 -9.21 6.56
C THR A 63 9.13 -9.25 5.15
N PRO A 64 10.34 -9.79 4.97
CA PRO A 64 10.91 -10.00 3.63
C PRO A 64 10.01 -10.81 2.68
N ALA A 65 9.40 -11.88 3.20
CA ALA A 65 8.50 -12.75 2.44
C ALA A 65 7.23 -12.01 1.98
N GLN A 66 6.61 -11.21 2.85
CA GLN A 66 5.44 -10.42 2.47
C GLN A 66 5.80 -9.30 1.47
N ARG A 67 6.99 -8.68 1.59
CA ARG A 67 7.45 -7.70 0.58
C ARG A 67 7.61 -8.30 -0.80
N ALA A 68 7.86 -9.60 -0.90
CA ALA A 68 8.05 -10.25 -2.18
C ALA A 68 6.75 -10.34 -3.00
N PHE A 69 5.58 -10.21 -2.38
CA PHE A 69 4.31 -10.03 -3.12
C PHE A 69 4.29 -8.75 -3.96
N SER A 70 5.07 -7.72 -3.61
CA SER A 70 5.20 -6.53 -4.47
C SER A 70 5.95 -6.81 -5.76
N GLY A 71 6.64 -7.95 -5.87
CA GLY A 71 7.45 -8.30 -7.03
C GLY A 71 8.52 -7.25 -7.30
N ASN A 72 8.58 -6.81 -8.56
CA ASN A 72 9.41 -5.70 -8.99
C ASN A 72 8.76 -4.31 -8.85
N ARG A 73 7.55 -4.22 -8.27
CA ARG A 73 6.81 -2.96 -8.09
C ARG A 73 7.03 -2.36 -6.70
N CYS A 74 6.89 -1.03 -6.64
CA CYS A 74 6.94 -0.25 -5.39
C CYS A 74 5.52 0.14 -4.95
N SER A 75 4.67 -0.86 -4.71
CA SER A 75 3.24 -0.66 -4.45
C SER A 75 2.67 -1.65 -3.45
N ASP A 76 2.08 -1.12 -2.36
CA ASP A 76 1.35 -1.89 -1.37
C ASP A 76 0.05 -2.46 -1.96
N HIS A 77 -0.67 -1.67 -2.76
CA HIS A 77 -1.94 -2.11 -3.39
C HIS A 77 -1.70 -3.27 -4.35
N LEU A 78 -0.63 -3.21 -5.14
CA LEU A 78 -0.25 -4.29 -6.05
C LEU A 78 0.26 -5.53 -5.29
N ALA A 79 0.96 -5.35 -4.16
CA ALA A 79 1.35 -6.46 -3.30
C ALA A 79 0.13 -7.19 -2.70
N LEU A 80 -0.87 -6.42 -2.26
CA LEU A 80 -2.12 -6.99 -1.73
C LEU A 80 -2.94 -7.68 -2.84
N LEU A 81 -3.03 -7.08 -4.03
CA LEU A 81 -3.65 -7.70 -5.21
C LEU A 81 -2.98 -9.05 -5.54
N ASN A 82 -1.65 -9.09 -5.58
CA ASN A 82 -0.91 -10.32 -5.86
C ASN A 82 -1.12 -11.38 -4.78
N ALA A 83 -1.07 -10.99 -3.50
CA ALA A 83 -1.32 -11.92 -2.39
C ALA A 83 -2.73 -12.51 -2.45
N PHE A 84 -3.73 -11.70 -2.77
CA PHE A 84 -5.11 -12.12 -2.94
C PHE A 84 -5.26 -13.07 -4.13
N GLN A 85 -4.73 -12.73 -5.31
CA GLN A 85 -4.82 -13.57 -6.51
C GLN A 85 -4.11 -14.92 -6.33
N GLN A 86 -2.95 -14.94 -5.66
CA GLN A 86 -2.28 -16.20 -5.33
C GLN A 86 -3.13 -17.06 -4.39
N TRP A 87 -3.75 -16.48 -3.35
CA TRP A 87 -4.64 -17.22 -2.46
C TRP A 87 -5.88 -17.75 -3.19
N GLN A 88 -6.51 -16.95 -4.07
CA GLN A 88 -7.66 -17.39 -4.86
C GLN A 88 -7.29 -18.49 -5.87
N SER A 89 -6.03 -18.53 -6.33
CA SER A 89 -5.57 -19.60 -7.23
C SER A 89 -5.44 -20.97 -6.56
N LEU A 90 -5.44 -21.01 -5.22
CA LEU A 90 -5.35 -22.26 -4.46
C LEU A 90 -6.55 -23.17 -4.69
N ASP A 91 -7.71 -22.62 -5.06
CA ASP A 91 -8.90 -23.41 -5.42
C ASP A 91 -8.64 -24.38 -6.59
N TYR A 92 -7.64 -24.08 -7.43
CA TYR A 92 -7.24 -24.89 -8.58
C TYR A 92 -6.02 -25.75 -8.30
N CYS A 93 -5.50 -25.73 -7.07
CA CYS A 93 -4.31 -26.42 -6.65
C CYS A 93 -4.63 -27.38 -5.48
N ASN A 94 -3.88 -28.46 -5.33
CA ASN A 94 -4.03 -29.37 -4.19
C ASN A 94 -3.31 -28.83 -2.93
N ILE A 95 -3.46 -27.55 -2.64
CA ILE A 95 -2.77 -26.85 -1.55
C ILE A 95 -3.80 -26.45 -0.50
N ASN A 96 -3.54 -26.75 0.77
CA ASN A 96 -4.38 -26.30 1.86
C ASN A 96 -4.29 -24.76 2.05
N PRO A 97 -5.41 -24.01 1.94
CA PRO A 97 -5.40 -22.55 2.10
C PRO A 97 -4.90 -22.07 3.45
N THR A 98 -5.24 -22.76 4.54
CA THR A 98 -4.81 -22.43 5.90
C THR A 98 -3.29 -22.57 6.03
N GLU A 99 -2.72 -23.68 5.57
CA GLU A 99 -1.26 -23.90 5.59
C GLU A 99 -0.53 -22.85 4.74
N TYR A 100 -1.08 -22.52 3.56
CA TYR A 100 -0.53 -21.48 2.72
C TYR A 100 -0.52 -20.11 3.43
N CYS A 101 -1.64 -19.74 4.06
CA CYS A 101 -1.79 -18.47 4.78
C CYS A 101 -0.84 -18.38 5.97
N GLU A 102 -0.71 -19.45 6.78
CA GLU A 102 0.24 -19.51 7.89
C GLU A 102 1.67 -19.29 7.40
N ARG A 103 2.10 -20.03 6.37
CA ARG A 103 3.46 -19.93 5.81
C ARG A 103 3.76 -18.56 5.20
N LYS A 104 2.76 -17.90 4.62
CA LYS A 104 2.90 -16.59 3.97
C LYS A 104 2.56 -15.41 4.89
N MET A 105 2.21 -15.67 6.15
CA MET A 105 1.78 -14.66 7.12
C MET A 105 0.60 -13.83 6.60
N LEU A 106 -0.42 -14.53 6.07
CA LEU A 106 -1.68 -13.96 5.59
C LEU A 106 -2.82 -14.31 6.55
N SER A 107 -3.79 -13.41 6.67
CA SER A 107 -5.02 -13.63 7.43
C SER A 107 -6.06 -14.24 6.50
N GLU A 108 -6.25 -15.56 6.60
CA GLU A 108 -7.31 -16.26 5.86
C GLU A 108 -8.70 -15.63 6.10
N PRO A 109 -9.13 -15.28 7.34
CA PRO A 109 -10.41 -14.61 7.54
C PRO A 109 -10.53 -13.26 6.81
N SER A 110 -9.43 -12.49 6.75
CA SER A 110 -9.42 -11.21 6.04
C SER A 110 -9.46 -11.41 4.52
N LEU A 111 -8.81 -12.46 4.00
CA LEU A 111 -8.89 -12.85 2.59
C LEU A 111 -10.31 -13.26 2.21
N THR A 112 -10.95 -14.13 2.99
CA THR A 112 -12.36 -14.53 2.78
C THR A 112 -13.29 -13.32 2.80
N THR A 113 -13.18 -12.45 3.81
CA THR A 113 -14.00 -11.23 3.89
C THR A 113 -13.77 -10.31 2.68
N THR A 114 -12.54 -10.24 2.18
CA THR A 114 -12.20 -9.49 0.97
C THR A 114 -12.82 -10.11 -0.28
N ALA A 115 -12.84 -11.45 -0.37
CA ALA A 115 -13.48 -12.15 -1.46
C ALA A 115 -14.99 -11.87 -1.50
N ASP A 116 -15.67 -11.95 -0.36
CA ASP A 116 -17.10 -11.67 -0.26
C ASP A 116 -17.43 -10.22 -0.64
N ALA A 117 -16.64 -9.26 -0.16
CA ALA A 117 -16.83 -7.85 -0.49
C ALA A 117 -16.54 -7.55 -1.98
N MET A 118 -15.55 -8.22 -2.56
CA MET A 118 -15.21 -8.10 -3.98
C MET A 118 -16.34 -8.63 -4.86
N GLU A 119 -16.89 -9.80 -4.56
CA GLU A 119 -18.03 -10.36 -5.33
C GLU A 119 -19.29 -9.49 -5.17
N GLN A 120 -19.57 -8.96 -3.97
CA GLN A 120 -20.66 -7.99 -3.79
C GLN A 120 -20.48 -6.73 -4.64
N LEU A 121 -19.24 -6.23 -4.77
CA LEU A 121 -18.96 -5.08 -5.63
C LEU A 121 -19.20 -5.43 -7.10
N LYS A 122 -18.73 -6.58 -7.58
CA LYS A 122 -18.96 -7.05 -8.96
C LYS A 122 -20.45 -7.17 -9.25
N ASP A 123 -21.20 -7.84 -8.38
CA ASP A 123 -22.64 -8.01 -8.50
C ASP A 123 -23.38 -6.68 -8.60
N LEU A 124 -22.96 -5.68 -7.81
CA LEU A 124 -23.54 -4.34 -7.89
C LEU A 124 -23.28 -3.66 -9.23
N PHE A 125 -22.06 -3.75 -9.77
CA PHE A 125 -21.74 -3.20 -11.09
C PHE A 125 -22.50 -3.91 -12.21
N ILE A 126 -22.57 -5.25 -12.17
CA ILE A 126 -23.34 -6.04 -13.14
C ILE A 126 -24.82 -5.66 -13.07
N LYS A 127 -25.39 -5.55 -11.86
CA LYS A 127 -26.78 -5.10 -11.65
C LYS A 127 -27.04 -3.67 -12.13
N ILE A 128 -26.02 -2.81 -12.14
CA ILE A 128 -26.09 -1.45 -12.70
C ILE A 128 -26.08 -1.48 -14.24
N GLY A 129 -25.59 -2.56 -14.85
CA GLY A 129 -25.55 -2.78 -16.30
C GLY A 129 -24.14 -2.92 -16.87
N PHE A 130 -23.09 -2.93 -16.05
CA PHE A 130 -21.73 -3.14 -16.55
C PHE A 130 -21.59 -4.58 -17.06
N PRO A 131 -21.01 -4.79 -18.27
CA PRO A 131 -20.83 -6.11 -18.83
C PRO A 131 -19.95 -7.02 -17.95
N GLU A 132 -20.32 -8.30 -17.84
CA GLU A 132 -19.54 -9.30 -17.08
C GLU A 132 -18.09 -9.42 -17.56
N ILE A 133 -17.85 -9.22 -18.87
CA ILE A 133 -16.50 -9.23 -19.47
C ILE A 133 -15.54 -8.23 -18.82
N CYS A 134 -16.04 -7.14 -18.22
CA CYS A 134 -15.21 -6.18 -17.52
C CYS A 134 -14.53 -6.78 -16.27
N PHE A 135 -15.09 -7.87 -15.73
CA PHE A 135 -14.67 -8.55 -14.51
C PHE A 135 -13.99 -9.91 -14.77
N GLU A 136 -13.57 -10.17 -16.01
CA GLU A 136 -12.70 -11.32 -16.29
C GLU A 136 -11.40 -11.20 -15.48
N LYS A 137 -10.91 -12.31 -14.92
CA LYS A 137 -9.71 -12.31 -14.07
C LYS A 137 -8.46 -12.05 -14.91
N GLN A 138 -7.73 -10.96 -14.62
CA GLN A 138 -6.45 -10.68 -15.25
C GLN A 138 -5.32 -11.45 -14.58
N ARG A 139 -4.41 -12.01 -15.39
CA ARG A 139 -3.12 -12.51 -14.92
C ARG A 139 -2.09 -11.39 -15.09
N PHE A 140 -1.44 -11.02 -14.00
CA PHE A 140 -0.38 -10.02 -14.00
C PHE A 140 0.97 -10.68 -13.76
N ASP A 141 2.00 -10.24 -14.47
CA ASP A 141 3.37 -10.58 -14.13
C ASP A 141 3.98 -9.57 -13.15
N PHE A 142 4.29 -10.03 -11.94
CA PHE A 142 4.96 -9.25 -10.91
C PHE A 142 6.50 -9.29 -11.01
N GLY A 143 7.04 -9.39 -12.22
CA GLY A 143 8.46 -9.35 -12.51
C GLY A 143 9.15 -10.71 -12.60
N VAL A 144 8.39 -11.79 -12.75
CA VAL A 144 8.84 -13.18 -12.82
C VAL A 144 9.39 -13.52 -14.20
N GLU A 145 8.58 -13.37 -15.24
CA GLU A 145 8.94 -13.72 -16.63
C GLU A 145 9.31 -12.44 -17.41
N MET A 146 8.50 -11.40 -17.24
CA MET A 146 8.58 -10.10 -17.89
C MET A 146 9.00 -9.04 -16.89
N HIS A 147 10.02 -8.26 -17.23
CA HIS A 147 10.43 -7.12 -16.41
C HIS A 147 9.52 -5.90 -16.59
N ASP A 148 8.81 -5.81 -17.70
CA ASP A 148 7.83 -4.75 -17.99
C ASP A 148 6.44 -5.37 -18.10
N GLU A 149 5.48 -4.82 -17.37
CA GLU A 149 4.09 -5.28 -17.32
C GLU A 149 3.17 -4.07 -17.46
N PRO A 150 2.79 -3.68 -18.69
CA PRO A 150 2.04 -2.46 -18.95
C PRO A 150 0.68 -2.38 -18.24
N LEU A 151 0.03 -3.52 -17.93
CA LEU A 151 -1.24 -3.47 -17.22
C LEU A 151 -1.05 -3.06 -15.77
N LEU A 152 0.03 -3.48 -15.10
CA LEU A 152 0.35 -3.02 -13.74
C LEU A 152 0.73 -1.52 -13.72
N ASP A 153 1.28 -1.00 -14.81
CA ASP A 153 1.53 0.44 -14.99
C ASP A 153 0.22 1.22 -15.03
N VAL A 154 -0.76 0.74 -15.82
CA VAL A 154 -2.11 1.29 -15.88
C VAL A 154 -2.79 1.22 -14.51
N VAL A 155 -2.73 0.07 -13.83
CA VAL A 155 -3.33 -0.07 -12.48
C VAL A 155 -2.71 0.98 -11.54
N SER A 156 -1.38 1.12 -11.52
CA SER A 156 -0.69 2.11 -10.69
C SER A 156 -1.11 3.56 -11.02
N ALA A 157 -1.27 3.87 -12.30
CA ALA A 157 -1.71 5.18 -12.75
C ALA A 157 -3.13 5.50 -12.29
N ILE A 158 -4.07 4.56 -12.45
CA ILE A 158 -5.48 4.72 -12.08
C ILE A 158 -5.66 4.79 -10.56
N LEU A 159 -4.81 4.13 -9.76
CA LEU A 159 -4.79 4.32 -8.29
C LEU A 159 -4.56 5.79 -7.91
N THR A 160 -3.92 6.58 -8.77
CA THR A 160 -3.83 8.04 -8.55
C THR A 160 -5.21 8.68 -8.49
N MET A 161 -6.16 8.27 -9.35
CA MET A 161 -7.53 8.79 -9.31
C MET A 161 -8.23 8.46 -7.99
N GLY A 162 -8.03 7.24 -7.49
CA GLY A 162 -8.71 6.74 -6.30
C GLY A 162 -8.23 7.35 -4.99
N PHE A 163 -6.95 7.75 -4.92
CA PHE A 163 -6.34 8.24 -3.69
C PHE A 163 -5.97 9.72 -3.70
N TYR A 164 -6.06 10.43 -4.82
CA TYR A 164 -5.77 11.86 -4.84
C TYR A 164 -6.82 12.66 -4.04
N PRO A 165 -6.44 13.50 -3.05
CA PRO A 165 -5.18 14.25 -2.95
C PRO A 165 -4.15 13.69 -1.97
N ASN A 166 -4.28 12.43 -1.55
CA ASN A 166 -3.30 11.75 -0.69
C ASN A 166 -2.06 11.38 -1.49
N VAL A 167 -1.21 12.37 -1.74
CA VAL A 167 0.06 12.24 -2.45
C VAL A 167 1.22 12.68 -1.55
N CYS A 168 2.37 12.02 -1.69
CA CYS A 168 3.59 12.41 -1.01
C CYS A 168 4.83 12.32 -1.93
N TYR A 169 5.85 13.09 -1.57
CA TYR A 169 7.17 13.10 -2.21
C TYR A 169 8.19 12.45 -1.28
N HIS A 170 8.81 11.36 -1.73
CA HIS A 170 9.89 10.70 -1.04
C HIS A 170 11.17 11.53 -1.09
N ARG A 171 11.81 11.67 0.08
CA ARG A 171 13.08 12.38 0.19
C ARG A 171 14.24 11.42 0.42
N VAL A 172 14.23 10.73 1.55
CA VAL A 172 15.36 9.90 1.99
C VAL A 172 14.89 8.91 3.04
N LYS A 173 15.40 7.66 2.97
CA LYS A 173 15.00 6.57 3.87
C LYS A 173 13.47 6.46 3.91
N ARG A 174 12.88 6.68 5.08
CA ARG A 174 11.42 6.65 5.28
C ARG A 174 10.76 8.02 5.24
N LYS A 175 11.51 9.12 5.09
CA LYS A 175 10.95 10.48 5.14
C LYS A 175 10.24 10.83 3.84
N VAL A 176 9.00 11.29 3.96
CA VAL A 176 8.18 11.80 2.86
C VAL A 176 7.62 13.18 3.22
N TYR A 177 7.35 13.98 2.21
CA TYR A 177 6.61 15.24 2.32
C TYR A 177 5.21 15.06 1.79
N THR A 178 4.21 15.49 2.56
CA THR A 178 2.82 15.52 2.12
C THR A 178 2.44 16.90 1.59
N THR A 179 1.24 17.04 1.02
CA THR A 179 0.68 18.29 0.44
C THR A 179 0.77 19.53 1.35
N GLU A 180 0.83 19.36 2.67
CA GLU A 180 0.97 20.45 3.64
C GLU A 180 2.43 20.83 3.94
N GLU A 181 3.40 20.36 3.14
CA GLU A 181 4.85 20.40 3.40
C GLU A 181 5.27 19.77 4.75
N LYS A 182 4.34 19.11 5.43
CA LYS A 182 4.58 18.40 6.67
C LYS A 182 5.28 17.09 6.38
N PHE A 183 6.36 16.87 7.12
CA PHE A 183 7.06 15.60 7.14
C PHE A 183 6.16 14.49 7.69
N ALA A 184 6.17 13.36 6.98
CA ALA A 184 5.61 12.10 7.44
C ALA A 184 6.63 10.97 7.19
N LEU A 185 6.29 9.78 7.64
CA LEU A 185 7.10 8.58 7.44
C LEU A 185 6.36 7.55 6.57
N ILE A 186 7.12 6.76 5.80
CA ILE A 186 6.60 5.50 5.26
C ILE A 186 6.29 4.57 6.44
N HIS A 187 5.05 4.08 6.52
CA HIS A 187 4.63 3.20 7.61
C HIS A 187 5.39 1.86 7.58
N LYS A 188 5.67 1.28 8.76
CA LYS A 188 6.52 0.08 8.90
C LYS A 188 5.95 -1.17 8.21
N THR A 189 4.65 -1.18 7.95
CA THR A 189 3.94 -2.26 7.26
C THR A 189 3.93 -2.10 5.74
N SER A 190 4.46 -1.00 5.20
CA SER A 190 4.56 -0.82 3.75
C SER A 190 5.71 -1.65 3.15
N VAL A 191 5.52 -2.20 1.95
CA VAL A 191 6.57 -2.82 1.14
C VAL A 191 7.66 -1.82 0.75
N ASN A 192 7.32 -0.53 0.73
CA ASN A 192 8.23 0.57 0.45
C ASN A 192 9.00 1.02 1.70
N CYS A 193 8.72 0.44 2.87
CA CYS A 193 9.46 0.73 4.09
C CYS A 193 10.80 -0.03 4.14
N ASN A 194 11.82 0.51 3.48
CA ASN A 194 13.18 -0.02 3.60
C ASN A 194 14.09 0.87 4.47
N ASN A 195 14.74 0.26 5.46
CA ASN A 195 15.70 0.95 6.34
C ASN A 195 17.14 0.84 5.82
N THR A 196 17.40 -0.05 4.87
CA THR A 196 18.75 -0.40 4.41
C THR A 196 19.09 0.18 3.04
N MET A 197 18.20 0.98 2.45
CA MET A 197 18.42 1.61 1.15
C MET A 197 18.91 3.04 1.37
N ASP A 198 20.08 3.35 0.80
CA ASP A 198 20.50 4.72 0.49
C ASP A 198 19.90 5.21 -0.85
N ASP A 199 19.20 4.33 -1.58
CA ASP A 199 18.70 4.60 -2.93
C ASP A 199 17.39 5.39 -2.96
N SER A 200 17.33 6.33 -3.90
CA SER A 200 16.13 7.01 -4.36
C SER A 200 15.22 6.03 -5.11
N PHE A 201 13.92 6.06 -4.83
CA PHE A 201 12.93 5.36 -5.68
C PHE A 201 13.00 5.86 -7.12
N GLN A 202 12.61 5.01 -8.07
CA GLN A 202 12.68 5.33 -9.51
C GLN A 202 11.79 6.53 -9.89
N SER A 203 10.70 6.70 -9.15
CA SER A 203 9.95 7.95 -9.07
C SER A 203 9.80 8.35 -7.60
N PRO A 204 9.96 9.64 -7.25
CA PRO A 204 9.83 10.08 -5.87
C PRO A 204 8.37 10.25 -5.43
N PHE A 205 7.38 10.12 -6.32
CA PHE A 205 5.98 10.38 -5.99
C PHE A 205 5.25 9.10 -5.60
N PHE A 206 4.42 9.21 -4.56
CA PHE A 206 3.56 8.13 -4.10
C PHE A 206 2.15 8.66 -3.83
N VAL A 207 1.14 7.86 -4.16
CA VAL A 207 -0.21 8.02 -3.62
C VAL A 207 -0.41 7.05 -2.47
N PHE A 208 -1.24 7.39 -1.49
CA PHE A 208 -1.45 6.56 -0.31
C PHE A 208 -2.91 6.57 0.16
N ALA A 209 -3.37 5.45 0.74
CA ALA A 209 -4.76 5.36 1.22
C ALA A 209 -4.93 6.09 2.56
N GLU A 210 -4.03 5.85 3.53
CA GLU A 210 -4.24 6.30 4.91
C GLU A 210 -3.08 7.13 5.45
N LYS A 211 -3.43 8.19 6.21
CA LYS A 211 -2.49 8.97 7.03
C LYS A 211 -2.75 8.69 8.51
N VAL A 212 -1.88 7.91 9.14
CA VAL A 212 -2.03 7.48 10.53
C VAL A 212 -1.09 8.29 11.43
N ARG A 213 -1.60 8.76 12.57
CA ARG A 213 -0.80 9.41 13.61
C ARG A 213 -0.69 8.51 14.83
N THR A 214 0.51 7.94 15.04
CA THR A 214 0.89 7.26 16.29
C THR A 214 1.94 8.11 17.01
N THR A 215 3.16 7.59 17.16
CA THR A 215 4.33 8.36 17.63
C THR A 215 4.83 9.34 16.57
N ALA A 216 4.64 9.01 15.29
CA ALA A 216 4.91 9.88 14.15
C ALA A 216 3.79 9.76 13.12
N VAL A 217 3.55 10.84 12.36
CA VAL A 217 2.64 10.79 11.21
C VAL A 217 3.24 9.87 10.15
N SER A 218 2.49 8.87 9.72
CA SER A 218 2.93 7.89 8.74
C SER A 218 1.89 7.67 7.64
N CYS A 219 2.34 7.48 6.41
CA CYS A 219 1.51 7.09 5.27
C CYS A 219 1.51 5.57 5.15
N LYS A 220 0.34 4.95 5.06
CA LYS A 220 0.12 3.50 4.90
C LYS A 220 -0.54 3.23 3.54
N GLN A 221 -0.33 2.02 3.01
CA GLN A 221 -0.86 1.56 1.71
C GLN A 221 -0.51 2.55 0.59
N MET A 222 0.74 2.53 0.15
CA MET A 222 1.26 3.47 -0.83
C MET A 222 1.69 2.82 -2.14
N THR A 223 1.47 3.52 -3.24
CA THR A 223 1.84 3.13 -4.60
C THR A 223 2.72 4.21 -5.21
N MET A 224 3.90 3.82 -5.72
CA MET A 224 4.75 4.70 -6.51
C MET A 224 4.03 5.10 -7.80
N VAL A 225 4.05 6.38 -8.15
CA VAL A 225 3.41 6.93 -9.35
C VAL A 225 4.35 7.89 -10.06
N THR A 226 4.06 8.22 -11.32
CA THR A 226 4.86 9.16 -12.11
C THR A 226 4.25 10.56 -12.14
N PRO A 227 5.02 11.60 -12.52
CA PRO A 227 4.45 12.92 -12.80
C PRO A 227 3.32 12.90 -13.84
N ILE A 228 3.40 12.01 -14.85
CA ILE A 228 2.35 11.88 -15.86
C ILE A 228 1.07 11.32 -15.24
N HIS A 229 1.16 10.34 -14.33
CA HIS A 229 -0.01 9.82 -13.61
C HIS A 229 -0.71 10.93 -12.81
N LEU A 230 0.06 11.79 -12.13
CA LEU A 230 -0.47 12.94 -11.39
C LEU A 230 -1.13 13.97 -12.32
N LEU A 231 -0.53 14.21 -13.49
CA LEU A 231 -1.09 15.10 -14.53
C LEU A 231 -2.34 14.53 -15.18
N LEU A 232 -2.47 13.22 -15.37
CA LEU A 232 -3.67 12.62 -15.97
C LEU A 232 -4.82 12.52 -14.95
N PHE A 233 -4.55 12.04 -13.75
CA PHE A 233 -5.60 11.53 -12.86
C PHE A 233 -5.74 12.27 -11.52
N GLY A 234 -4.78 13.11 -11.16
CA GLY A 234 -4.70 13.73 -9.83
C GLY A 234 -5.02 15.21 -9.79
N ALA A 235 -3.98 16.02 -9.99
CA ALA A 235 -3.91 17.44 -9.60
C ALA A 235 -5.16 18.24 -9.96
N ARG A 236 -5.70 19.01 -9.01
CA ARG A 236 -6.90 19.83 -9.22
C ARG A 236 -6.56 21.15 -9.91
N LYS A 237 -5.40 21.70 -9.59
CA LYS A 237 -4.88 22.97 -10.08
C LYS A 237 -3.52 22.74 -10.72
N ILE A 238 -3.35 23.19 -11.96
CA ILE A 238 -2.09 23.12 -12.69
C ILE A 238 -1.81 24.51 -13.21
N GLU A 239 -0.66 25.07 -12.83
CA GLU A 239 -0.21 26.39 -13.24
C GLU A 239 1.19 26.32 -13.82
N TYR A 240 1.51 27.24 -14.72
CA TYR A 240 2.89 27.41 -15.18
C TYR A 240 3.47 28.66 -14.54
N THR A 241 4.42 28.46 -13.62
CA THR A 241 4.98 29.53 -12.81
C THR A 241 6.49 29.32 -12.68
N LYS A 242 7.28 30.38 -12.87
CA LYS A 242 8.75 30.33 -12.75
C LYS A 242 9.39 29.20 -13.58
N GLU A 243 8.95 29.03 -14.82
CA GLU A 243 9.45 28.00 -15.74
C GLU A 243 9.20 26.54 -15.28
N LEU A 244 8.26 26.34 -14.35
CA LEU A 244 7.90 25.03 -13.82
C LEU A 244 6.39 24.81 -13.96
N VAL A 245 6.01 23.58 -14.28
CA VAL A 245 4.62 23.13 -14.22
C VAL A 245 4.32 22.77 -12.77
N GLN A 246 3.49 23.56 -12.11
CA GLN A 246 3.17 23.45 -10.69
C GLN A 246 1.79 22.81 -10.49
N LEU A 247 1.73 21.72 -9.70
CA LEU A 247 0.51 20.98 -9.40
C LEU A 247 0.11 21.25 -7.94
N ASP A 248 -1.14 21.62 -7.72
CA ASP A 248 -1.77 21.91 -6.42
C ASP A 248 -0.92 22.81 -5.50
N ASN A 249 -0.20 23.77 -6.11
CA ASN A 249 0.68 24.75 -5.48
C ASN A 249 1.92 24.20 -4.76
N TRP A 250 2.30 22.92 -4.92
CA TRP A 250 3.47 22.37 -4.20
C TRP A 250 4.34 21.40 -5.00
N ILE A 251 3.80 20.63 -5.93
CA ILE A 251 4.61 19.74 -6.79
C ILE A 251 5.09 20.56 -7.98
N ASN A 252 6.39 20.82 -8.05
CA ASN A 252 7.00 21.55 -9.15
C ASN A 252 7.69 20.57 -10.11
N LEU A 253 7.24 20.53 -11.36
CA LEU A 253 7.79 19.69 -12.41
C LEU A 253 8.58 20.55 -13.41
N LYS A 254 9.85 20.17 -13.62
CA LYS A 254 10.64 20.69 -14.71
C LYS A 254 10.36 19.86 -15.96
N MET A 255 9.38 20.28 -16.74
CA MET A 255 8.97 19.62 -17.98
C MET A 255 8.48 20.64 -19.00
N ASP A 256 8.42 20.22 -20.26
CA ASP A 256 7.88 21.06 -21.32
C ASP A 256 6.40 21.37 -21.11
N VAL A 257 6.04 22.66 -21.24
CA VAL A 257 4.68 23.16 -20.97
C VAL A 257 3.71 22.68 -22.02
N THR A 258 4.15 22.56 -23.29
CA THR A 258 3.26 22.12 -24.36
C THR A 258 2.91 20.64 -24.19
N ALA A 259 3.88 19.81 -23.81
CA ALA A 259 3.66 18.41 -23.46
C ALA A 259 2.74 18.27 -22.24
N ALA A 260 2.99 19.04 -21.16
CA ALA A 260 2.11 19.05 -19.99
C ALA A 260 0.67 19.45 -20.36
N SER A 261 0.51 20.49 -21.17
CA SER A 261 -0.80 20.97 -21.62
C SER A 261 -1.53 19.94 -22.47
N ALA A 262 -0.82 19.24 -23.37
CA ALA A 262 -1.38 18.17 -24.19
C ALA A 262 -1.86 16.98 -23.34
N ILE A 263 -1.08 16.57 -22.34
CA ILE A 263 -1.47 15.50 -21.39
C ILE A 263 -2.72 15.92 -20.61
N VAL A 264 -2.74 17.15 -20.08
CA VAL A 264 -3.88 17.67 -19.30
C VAL A 264 -5.13 17.84 -20.18
N ALA A 265 -4.98 18.15 -21.46
CA ALA A 265 -6.07 18.26 -22.43
C ALA A 265 -6.80 16.93 -22.69
N LEU A 266 -6.24 15.78 -22.28
CA LEU A 266 -6.93 14.49 -22.32
C LEU A 266 -7.96 14.32 -21.20
N ARG A 267 -7.86 15.08 -20.10
CA ARG A 267 -8.76 14.93 -18.95
C ARG A 267 -10.24 15.11 -19.27
N PRO A 268 -10.67 16.11 -20.07
CA PRO A 268 -12.07 16.21 -20.48
C PRO A 268 -12.54 14.97 -21.24
N ALA A 269 -11.68 14.36 -22.06
CA ALA A 269 -12.02 13.15 -22.80
C ALA A 269 -12.11 11.93 -21.88
N ILE A 270 -11.21 11.78 -20.90
CA ILE A 270 -11.31 10.76 -19.84
C ILE A 270 -12.61 10.94 -19.04
N GLU A 271 -12.95 12.18 -18.67
CA GLU A 271 -14.19 12.45 -17.94
C GLU A 271 -15.42 12.12 -18.80
N SER A 272 -15.38 12.42 -20.11
CA SER A 272 -16.45 12.07 -21.04
C SER A 272 -16.63 10.56 -21.13
N LEU A 273 -15.54 9.79 -21.20
CA LEU A 273 -15.58 8.32 -21.15
C LEU A 273 -16.27 7.82 -19.88
N ILE A 274 -15.91 8.35 -18.71
CA ILE A 274 -16.50 7.96 -17.43
C ILE A 274 -17.99 8.31 -17.39
N VAL A 275 -18.38 9.49 -17.88
CA VAL A 275 -19.78 9.92 -17.93
C VAL A 275 -20.59 9.04 -18.86
N HIS A 276 -20.10 8.78 -20.08
CA HIS A 276 -20.79 7.94 -21.06
C HIS A 276 -20.97 6.51 -20.54
N ALA A 277 -19.91 5.91 -19.98
CA ALA A 277 -19.98 4.61 -19.32
C ALA A 277 -20.90 4.58 -18.09
N SER A 278 -21.17 5.73 -17.47
CA SER A 278 -22.11 5.83 -16.36
C SER A 278 -23.56 6.01 -16.81
N GLU A 279 -23.77 6.56 -18.01
CA GLU A 279 -25.08 6.73 -18.65
C GLU A 279 -25.55 5.43 -19.30
N GLU A 280 -24.67 4.79 -20.06
CA GLU A 280 -24.93 3.58 -20.82
C GLU A 280 -23.82 2.54 -20.56
N PRO A 281 -23.82 1.85 -19.40
CA PRO A 281 -22.75 0.92 -19.03
C PRO A 281 -22.52 -0.22 -20.03
N GLU A 282 -23.56 -0.67 -20.71
CA GLU A 282 -23.50 -1.73 -21.73
C GLU A 282 -22.62 -1.34 -22.94
N SER A 283 -22.45 -0.03 -23.20
CA SER A 283 -21.63 0.50 -24.29
C SER A 283 -20.14 0.11 -24.18
N ILE A 284 -19.66 -0.25 -22.98
CA ILE A 284 -18.28 -0.68 -22.76
C ILE A 284 -17.92 -1.93 -23.59
N ALA A 285 -18.91 -2.77 -23.92
CA ALA A 285 -18.68 -3.94 -24.77
C ALA A 285 -18.45 -3.56 -26.25
N MET A 286 -18.86 -2.36 -26.68
CA MET A 286 -18.79 -1.88 -28.06
C MET A 286 -18.35 -0.41 -28.11
N LEU A 287 -17.10 -0.16 -27.71
CA LEU A 287 -16.52 1.18 -27.70
C LEU A 287 -16.36 1.77 -29.11
N SER A 288 -16.52 3.09 -29.22
CA SER A 288 -16.29 3.80 -30.48
C SER A 288 -14.80 3.78 -30.87
N GLU A 289 -14.49 3.99 -32.15
CA GLU A 289 -13.09 4.08 -32.62
C GLU A 289 -12.31 5.18 -31.89
N THR A 290 -12.97 6.29 -31.56
CA THR A 290 -12.39 7.41 -30.81
C THR A 290 -12.05 7.00 -29.38
N ASP A 291 -12.93 6.26 -28.72
CA ASP A 291 -12.72 5.77 -27.35
C ASP A 291 -11.57 4.76 -27.30
N ILE A 292 -11.50 3.86 -28.28
CA ILE A 292 -10.40 2.90 -28.42
C ILE A 292 -9.07 3.64 -28.60
N LYS A 293 -9.02 4.67 -29.46
CA LYS A 293 -7.82 5.52 -29.64
C LYS A 293 -7.42 6.20 -28.34
N LEU A 294 -8.38 6.77 -27.62
CA LEU A 294 -8.12 7.40 -26.33
C LEU A 294 -7.58 6.40 -25.31
N ILE A 295 -8.20 5.22 -25.18
CA ILE A 295 -7.73 4.16 -24.28
C ILE A 295 -6.30 3.73 -24.61
N ASN A 296 -5.96 3.58 -25.89
CA ASN A 296 -4.59 3.23 -26.30
C ASN A 296 -3.58 4.32 -25.91
N VAL A 297 -3.91 5.59 -26.15
CA VAL A 297 -3.08 6.72 -25.71
C VAL A 297 -2.92 6.73 -24.19
N LEU A 298 -4.00 6.46 -23.44
CA LEU A 298 -3.92 6.37 -21.98
C LEU A 298 -3.00 5.23 -21.52
N LYS A 299 -3.10 4.05 -22.13
CA LYS A 299 -2.24 2.90 -21.81
C LYS A 299 -0.76 3.23 -22.04
N GLU A 300 -0.43 3.90 -23.14
CA GLU A 300 0.93 4.35 -23.43
C GLU A 300 1.43 5.41 -22.44
N LEU A 301 0.59 6.41 -22.11
CA LEU A 301 0.95 7.45 -21.15
C LEU A 301 1.04 6.93 -19.71
N CYS A 302 0.35 5.85 -19.38
CA CYS A 302 0.46 5.20 -18.07
C CYS A 302 1.79 4.46 -17.89
N ASN A 303 2.54 4.16 -18.96
CA ASN A 303 3.83 3.50 -18.84
C ASN A 303 4.79 4.31 -17.95
N PHE A 304 5.48 3.65 -17.01
CA PHE A 304 6.39 4.31 -16.06
C PHE A 304 7.59 5.01 -16.73
N ASN A 305 7.93 4.60 -17.95
CA ASN A 305 8.97 5.21 -18.76
C ASN A 305 8.49 6.35 -19.66
N CYS A 306 7.19 6.64 -19.67
CA CYS A 306 6.64 7.76 -20.43
C CYS A 306 7.16 9.11 -19.89
N GLY A 307 7.47 10.05 -20.80
CA GLY A 307 7.98 11.39 -20.46
C GLY A 307 9.39 11.43 -19.88
N ARG A 308 10.15 10.33 -19.94
CA ARG A 308 11.52 10.24 -19.42
C ARG A 308 12.60 10.63 -20.44
N TYR A 309 12.37 11.68 -21.22
CA TYR A 309 13.37 12.17 -22.18
C TYR A 309 14.67 12.57 -21.46
N ASN A 310 15.82 12.07 -21.93
CA ASN A 310 17.15 12.23 -21.31
C ASN A 310 17.28 11.74 -19.85
N LEU A 311 16.38 10.87 -19.39
CA LEU A 311 16.49 10.19 -18.11
C LEU A 311 16.78 8.71 -18.32
N SER A 312 17.46 8.07 -17.36
CA SER A 312 17.58 6.61 -17.37
C SER A 312 16.18 5.98 -17.28
N PRO A 313 15.91 4.93 -18.06
CA PRO A 313 14.66 4.21 -17.95
C PRO A 313 14.53 3.62 -16.55
N ILE A 314 13.32 3.70 -16.01
CA ILE A 314 12.89 2.88 -14.87
C ILE A 314 12.95 1.44 -15.33
N THR A 315 13.90 0.71 -14.77
CA THR A 315 13.97 -0.73 -14.91
C THR A 315 13.44 -1.35 -13.64
N PHE A 316 12.36 -2.11 -13.75
CA PHE A 316 11.83 -2.91 -12.66
C PHE A 316 12.58 -4.25 -12.60
N VAL A 317 13.90 -4.18 -12.40
CA VAL A 317 14.71 -5.39 -12.23
C VAL A 317 14.38 -5.99 -10.86
N GLN A 318 13.99 -7.27 -10.82
CA GLN A 318 14.06 -8.06 -9.59
C GLN A 318 15.55 -8.26 -9.22
N GLY A 319 16.19 -7.23 -8.65
CA GLY A 319 17.66 -7.16 -8.68
C GLY A 319 18.33 -6.43 -7.54
N ASP A 320 17.96 -5.19 -7.23
CA ASP A 320 18.61 -4.43 -6.14
C ASP A 320 18.18 -4.89 -4.73
N ARG A 321 17.56 -6.07 -4.65
CA ARG A 321 17.28 -6.78 -3.41
C ARG A 321 18.09 -8.10 -3.39
N PRO A 322 19.44 -8.05 -3.31
CA PRO A 322 20.32 -9.22 -3.46
C PRO A 322 20.01 -10.39 -2.51
N ASN A 323 19.33 -10.14 -1.39
CA ASN A 323 18.98 -11.16 -0.40
C ASN A 323 17.63 -11.87 -0.63
N TYR A 324 16.82 -11.45 -1.60
CA TYR A 324 15.43 -11.90 -1.72
C TYR A 324 15.24 -13.03 -2.73
N ARG A 325 16.19 -13.17 -3.66
CA ARG A 325 16.21 -14.24 -4.67
C ARG A 325 16.31 -15.64 -4.06
N ARG A 326 16.71 -15.78 -2.78
CA ARG A 326 16.86 -17.07 -2.08
C ARG A 326 15.66 -17.51 -1.22
N GLN A 327 14.63 -16.69 -1.05
CA GLN A 327 13.45 -17.08 -0.24
C GLN A 327 12.13 -17.08 -1.02
N PHE A 328 12.08 -16.43 -2.18
CA PHE A 328 10.97 -16.55 -3.11
C PHE A 328 11.23 -17.69 -4.10
N ASN A 329 11.48 -18.90 -3.59
CA ASN A 329 11.43 -20.09 -4.44
C ASN A 329 9.98 -20.22 -4.92
N GLN A 330 9.78 -19.81 -6.17
CA GLN A 330 8.85 -20.47 -7.07
C GLN A 330 9.28 -21.93 -7.15
N THR A 331 8.54 -22.80 -6.49
CA THR A 331 8.48 -24.22 -6.82
C THR A 331 7.22 -24.77 -6.17
N PHE A 332 6.08 -24.46 -6.78
CA PHE A 332 5.12 -25.52 -7.04
C PHE A 332 5.62 -26.28 -8.27
N ASN A 333 6.70 -27.05 -8.05
CA ASN A 333 7.04 -28.19 -8.88
C ASN A 333 6.85 -29.40 -7.95
N GLU A 334 5.61 -29.86 -7.82
CA GLU A 334 5.37 -31.24 -7.45
C GLU A 334 5.56 -32.07 -8.72
N SER A 335 6.75 -32.62 -8.87
CA SER A 335 7.02 -33.73 -9.77
C SER A 335 8.14 -34.56 -9.16
N GLY A 336 7.74 -35.55 -8.35
CA GLY A 336 8.46 -36.80 -8.16
C GLY A 336 9.79 -36.77 -7.39
N ASP A 337 9.85 -37.70 -6.44
CA ASP A 337 11.05 -38.37 -5.93
C ASP A 337 11.96 -37.71 -4.87
N ALA A 338 11.87 -38.35 -3.70
CA ALA A 338 12.98 -38.93 -2.94
C ALA A 338 13.90 -37.99 -2.13
N SER A 339 13.76 -38.14 -0.81
CA SER A 339 14.84 -38.21 0.19
C SER A 339 15.99 -37.20 0.06
N ASP A 340 16.00 -36.20 0.93
CA ASP A 340 17.14 -36.08 1.84
C ASP A 340 16.86 -35.21 3.06
N ASP A 341 17.36 -35.69 4.18
CA ASP A 341 17.25 -35.12 5.52
C ASP A 341 17.84 -33.71 5.63
N LYS A 342 17.09 -32.80 6.26
CA LYS A 342 17.53 -31.91 7.37
C LYS A 342 16.52 -30.78 7.60
N VAL A 343 15.44 -31.09 8.31
CA VAL A 343 14.68 -30.07 9.03
C VAL A 343 15.24 -30.01 10.45
N GLN A 344 16.06 -28.99 10.72
CA GLN A 344 16.46 -28.67 12.09
C GLN A 344 15.24 -28.15 12.85
N HIS A 345 14.84 -28.91 13.86
CA HIS A 345 13.77 -28.60 14.80
C HIS A 345 13.93 -27.21 15.45
N ILE A 346 12.98 -26.31 15.19
CA ILE A 346 12.71 -25.17 16.08
C ILE A 346 11.56 -25.60 16.98
N ASN A 347 11.91 -25.94 18.23
CA ASN A 347 10.97 -26.29 19.28
C ASN A 347 10.10 -25.07 19.65
N HIS A 348 8.81 -25.14 19.36
CA HIS A 348 7.80 -24.33 20.02
C HIS A 348 7.16 -25.15 21.15
N SER A 349 7.53 -24.84 22.39
CA SER A 349 6.90 -25.36 23.59
C SER A 349 5.57 -24.64 23.84
N HIS A 350 4.45 -25.32 23.66
CA HIS A 350 3.16 -24.95 24.27
C HIS A 350 2.97 -25.67 25.62
N PRO A 351 2.34 -25.03 26.62
CA PRO A 351 2.17 -25.61 27.95
C PRO A 351 0.94 -26.54 27.95
N SER A 352 1.15 -27.84 28.14
CA SER A 352 0.07 -28.79 28.37
C SER A 352 -0.19 -29.00 29.87
N TYR A 353 -1.49 -28.99 30.15
CA TYR A 353 -2.23 -29.22 31.38
C TYR A 353 -1.65 -30.24 32.38
N ASN A 354 -1.80 -29.86 33.66
CA ASN A 354 -1.68 -30.67 34.86
C ASN A 354 -2.33 -32.06 34.72
N SER A 355 -1.55 -33.10 35.05
CA SER A 355 -2.08 -34.31 35.65
C SER A 355 -1.19 -34.73 36.83
N PHE A 356 -1.83 -34.79 38.00
CA PHE A 356 -1.27 -35.32 39.22
C PHE A 356 -1.00 -36.82 39.04
N GLN A 357 0.22 -37.28 39.36
CA GLN A 357 0.39 -38.57 40.02
C GLN A 357 1.70 -38.69 40.78
N ARG A 358 1.61 -39.50 41.82
CA ARG A 358 2.35 -39.48 43.08
C ARG A 358 3.29 -40.69 43.12
N GLY A 359 4.51 -40.50 43.59
CA GLY A 359 5.46 -41.57 43.93
C GLY A 359 6.88 -41.12 43.60
N GLY A 360 7.90 -41.25 44.43
CA GLY A 360 8.10 -42.00 45.65
C GLY A 360 9.61 -42.20 45.79
N ARG A 361 10.18 -41.63 46.85
CA ARG A 361 11.46 -41.93 47.54
C ARG A 361 12.56 -42.73 46.81
N GLY A 362 13.78 -42.18 46.85
CA GLY A 362 15.03 -42.95 46.78
C GLY A 362 16.26 -42.08 47.06
N ARG A 363 16.80 -42.16 48.28
CA ARG A 363 18.10 -41.59 48.70
C ARG A 363 19.25 -42.40 48.09
N TYR A 364 20.40 -41.79 47.82
CA TYR A 364 21.71 -42.21 48.38
C TYR A 364 22.69 -41.02 48.41
N ASN A 365 23.39 -40.91 49.54
CA ASN A 365 24.53 -40.04 49.83
C ASN A 365 25.75 -40.46 49.01
N GLU A 366 26.60 -39.49 48.65
CA GLU A 366 28.03 -39.52 49.00
C GLU A 366 28.62 -38.12 48.83
N GLY A 367 29.38 -37.67 49.84
CA GLY A 367 30.06 -36.38 49.84
C GLY A 367 31.49 -36.54 50.30
N ILE A 368 32.41 -35.77 49.69
CA ILE A 368 33.77 -35.40 50.12
C ILE A 368 34.06 -34.11 49.31
N GLY A 369 34.59 -32.98 49.76
CA GLY A 369 35.32 -32.58 50.95
C GLY A 369 36.38 -31.53 50.53
N TYR A 370 36.17 -30.27 50.92
CA TYR A 370 37.10 -29.16 51.18
C TYR A 370 38.35 -28.89 50.30
N ARG A 371 38.43 -27.65 49.78
CA ARG A 371 39.54 -26.72 50.08
C ARG A 371 39.12 -25.27 49.84
N GLY A 372 39.17 -24.46 50.89
CA GLY A 372 39.00 -23.02 50.82
C GLY A 372 40.30 -22.32 50.44
N ASN A 373 40.17 -21.07 49.98
CA ASN A 373 41.14 -20.04 50.30
C ASN A 373 40.41 -18.70 50.40
N SER A 374 40.62 -18.05 51.53
CA SER A 374 40.03 -16.80 51.97
C SER A 374 41.06 -15.67 51.86
N SER A 375 40.62 -14.50 51.41
CA SER A 375 41.00 -13.18 51.93
C SER A 375 40.05 -12.16 51.27
N SER A 376 39.11 -11.49 51.95
CA SER A 376 39.24 -10.51 53.07
C SER A 376 40.08 -9.31 52.63
N LEU A 377 39.67 -8.04 52.71
CA LEU A 377 38.67 -7.35 53.52
C LEU A 377 38.64 -5.87 53.08
N CYS A 378 37.51 -5.19 53.37
CA CYS A 378 37.40 -3.77 53.76
C CYS A 378 37.71 -2.65 52.75
N ASP A 379 37.20 -1.44 52.90
CA ASP A 379 35.95 -0.84 53.41
C ASP A 379 36.16 0.68 53.28
N GLU A 380 35.05 1.42 53.37
CA GLU A 380 34.96 2.79 53.91
C GLU A 380 35.25 4.06 53.08
N TYR A 381 34.13 4.75 52.76
CA TYR A 381 33.69 6.08 53.26
C TYR A 381 34.59 7.34 53.20
N ASN A 382 34.09 8.38 52.51
CA ASN A 382 33.82 9.76 53.00
C ASN A 382 33.38 10.65 51.81
N GLN A 383 32.19 11.26 51.71
CA GLN A 383 31.54 12.37 52.44
C GLN A 383 32.18 13.78 52.36
N ARG A 384 31.31 14.77 52.05
CA ARG A 384 31.33 16.24 52.31
C ARG A 384 32.05 17.13 51.27
N SER A 385 31.61 18.36 50.91
CA SER A 385 30.54 19.27 51.39
C SER A 385 30.39 20.50 50.45
N TYR A 386 29.16 21.04 50.39
CA TYR A 386 28.66 22.45 50.36
C TYR A 386 29.40 23.64 49.69
N HIS A 387 28.65 24.40 48.87
CA HIS A 387 28.29 25.85 48.96
C HIS A 387 27.65 26.32 47.64
N ASP A 388 26.96 27.47 47.49
CA ASP A 388 25.81 28.15 48.14
C ASP A 388 25.49 29.36 47.21
N GLY A 389 24.26 29.88 47.24
CA GLY A 389 23.83 31.18 46.68
C GLY A 389 23.13 31.09 45.32
N GLY A 390 21.93 31.62 45.07
CA GLY A 390 21.07 32.54 45.83
C GLY A 390 20.30 33.46 44.87
N ARG A 391 18.96 33.31 44.84
CA ARG A 391 17.88 34.28 44.52
C ARG A 391 17.99 35.24 43.30
N SER A 392 16.94 35.26 42.46
CA SER A 392 16.04 36.43 42.35
C SER A 392 14.72 36.13 41.64
N VAL A 393 13.66 36.70 42.20
CA VAL A 393 12.24 36.70 41.83
C VAL A 393 11.96 37.69 40.69
N ARG A 394 11.00 37.38 39.80
CA ARG A 394 10.06 38.37 39.25
C ARG A 394 8.78 37.69 38.72
N GLU A 395 7.70 37.89 39.47
CA GLU A 395 6.32 37.80 39.01
C GLU A 395 5.95 38.99 38.13
N GLN A 396 5.10 38.74 37.14
CA GLN A 396 4.00 39.56 36.58
C GLN A 396 3.47 38.71 35.40
N GLY A 397 2.21 38.30 35.24
CA GLY A 397 0.95 38.74 35.81
C GLY A 397 -0.01 39.10 34.66
N PHE A 398 -1.12 38.34 34.52
CA PHE A 398 -2.34 38.61 33.71
C PHE A 398 -2.19 38.52 32.18
N THR A 399 -3.12 38.02 31.36
CA THR A 399 -4.59 37.82 31.34
C THR A 399 -4.84 36.81 30.18
N GLY A 400 -5.64 35.73 30.28
CA GLY A 400 -7.10 35.77 30.25
C GLY A 400 -7.68 35.97 28.83
N TYR A 401 -7.80 34.92 28.01
CA TYR A 401 -8.85 34.82 26.97
C TYR A 401 -9.32 33.38 26.81
N ARG A 402 -10.60 33.21 27.16
CA ARG A 402 -11.44 32.03 26.99
C ARG A 402 -11.96 32.07 25.55
N GLY A 403 -11.82 30.96 24.82
CA GLY A 403 -12.36 30.81 23.47
C GLY A 403 -12.68 29.35 23.20
N GLU A 404 -13.94 28.98 23.46
CA GLU A 404 -14.58 27.79 22.90
C GLU A 404 -14.53 27.87 21.36
N ASN A 405 -14.26 26.73 20.69
CA ASN A 405 -15.10 26.26 19.58
C ASN A 405 -14.56 24.96 18.95
N GLY A 406 -15.33 23.89 19.16
CA GLY A 406 -15.95 23.12 18.08
C GLY A 406 -15.03 22.50 17.01
N PHE A 407 -14.70 21.23 17.19
CA PHE A 407 -14.42 20.33 16.09
C PHE A 407 -15.66 20.22 15.18
N LYS A 408 -15.61 20.81 13.99
CA LYS A 408 -16.48 20.42 12.87
C LYS A 408 -15.69 19.56 11.91
N ARG A 409 -16.05 18.27 11.86
CA ARG A 409 -15.82 17.41 10.70
C ARG A 409 -16.72 17.92 9.59
N CYS A 410 -16.16 18.24 8.43
CA CYS A 410 -16.93 18.41 7.21
C CYS A 410 -16.72 17.17 6.35
N PHE A 411 -17.86 16.62 5.93
CA PHE A 411 -18.04 15.52 5.00
C PHE A 411 -17.57 15.87 3.59
#